data_AF-A0A6N7HM75-F1
#
_entry.id   AF-A0A6N7HM75-F1
#
_cell.length_a   1.000
_cell.length_b   1.000
_cell.length_c   1.000
_cell.angle_alpha   90.00
_cell.angle_beta   90.00
_cell.angle_gamma   90.00
#
_symmetry.space_group_name_H-M   'P 1'
#
loop_
_entity.id
_entity.type
_entity.pdbx_description
1 polymer ?
#
loop_
_entity_poly.entity_id
_entity_poly.type
_entity_poly.pdbx_seq_one_letter_code
_entity_poly.pdbx_strand_id
1 'polypeptide(L)'
;MSRSGRRAAVRLATLLTTTGTLHFVAPKQFDAIVPSALPGSARFWTYASGVVELGLAGLLAVPRTRWVGGTLAAAFFVAVFPGNIKSVKVARHPALKAVAVARLPMQVPLVRQALAAREG
;
A
#
# COMPACT_ATOMS: atom_id res chain seq x y z
N MET A 1 20.67 5.43 -14.02
CA MET A 1 19.83 4.58 -13.16
C MET A 1 20.62 4.16 -11.93
N SER A 2 20.16 4.47 -10.72
CA SER A 2 20.81 3.97 -9.49
C SER A 2 20.40 2.52 -9.23
N ARG A 3 21.34 1.66 -8.80
CA ARG A 3 21.03 0.28 -8.41
C ARG A 3 20.03 0.23 -7.23
N SER A 4 20.00 1.26 -6.39
CA SER A 4 19.04 1.42 -5.29
C SER A 4 17.61 1.68 -5.78
N GLY A 5 17.41 2.60 -6.73
CA GLY A 5 16.08 2.93 -7.27
C GLY A 5 15.42 1.76 -7.98
N ARG A 6 16.18 1.01 -8.79
CA ARG A 6 15.67 -0.22 -9.45
C ARG A 6 15.23 -1.28 -8.42
N ARG A 7 16.01 -1.50 -7.36
CA ARG A 7 15.66 -2.47 -6.30
C ARG A 7 14.42 -2.01 -5.53
N ALA A 8 14.29 -0.72 -5.24
CA ALA A 8 13.11 -0.16 -4.60
C ALA A 8 11.86 -0.37 -5.46
N ALA A 9 11.94 -0.07 -6.76
CA ALA A 9 10.83 -0.27 -7.70
C ALA A 9 10.36 -1.73 -7.75
N VAL A 10 11.29 -2.70 -7.85
CA VAL A 10 10.94 -4.13 -7.87
C VAL A 10 10.29 -4.56 -6.56
N ARG A 11 10.87 -4.19 -5.40
CA ARG A 11 10.31 -4.54 -4.09
C ARG A 11 8.90 -4.00 -3.91
N LEU A 12 8.68 -2.74 -4.27
CA LEU A 12 7.36 -2.12 -4.16
C LEU A 12 6.36 -2.73 -5.15
N ALA A 13 6.78 -3.01 -6.39
CA ALA A 13 5.91 -3.68 -7.36
C ALA A 13 5.47 -5.06 -6.86
N THR A 14 6.40 -5.86 -6.31
CA THR A 14 6.06 -7.17 -5.71
C THR A 14 5.11 -7.02 -4.52
N LEU A 15 5.39 -6.08 -3.61
CA LEU A 15 4.54 -5.82 -2.44
C LEU A 15 3.13 -5.43 -2.87
N LEU A 16 3.00 -4.42 -3.72
CA LEU A 16 1.72 -3.88 -4.20
C LEU A 16 0.94 -4.90 -5.04
N THR A 17 1.62 -5.75 -5.82
CA THR A 17 0.95 -6.85 -6.53
C THR A 17 0.35 -7.84 -5.55
N THR A 18 1.10 -8.19 -4.50
CA THR A 18 0.68 -9.15 -3.48
C THR A 18 -0.49 -8.61 -2.67
N THR A 19 -0.38 -7.39 -2.15
CA THR A 19 -1.46 -6.76 -1.37
C THR A 19 -2.67 -6.47 -2.24
N GLY A 20 -2.46 -5.99 -3.47
CA GLY A 20 -3.53 -5.68 -4.42
C GLY A 20 -4.35 -6.93 -4.74
N THR A 21 -3.69 -8.07 -4.95
CA THR A 21 -4.36 -9.36 -5.14
C THR A 21 -5.14 -9.80 -3.89
N LEU A 22 -4.58 -9.63 -2.69
CA LEU A 22 -5.25 -9.97 -1.43
C LEU A 22 -6.53 -9.16 -1.19
N HIS A 23 -6.62 -7.93 -1.69
CA HIS A 23 -7.86 -7.14 -1.65
C HIS A 23 -9.02 -7.79 -2.42
N PHE A 24 -8.76 -8.71 -3.35
CA PHE A 24 -9.79 -9.46 -4.07
C PHE A 24 -10.01 -10.85 -3.49
N VAL A 25 -8.91 -11.54 -3.12
CA VAL A 25 -8.94 -12.93 -2.61
C VAL A 25 -9.45 -13.02 -1.18
N ALA A 26 -9.02 -12.10 -0.29
CA ALA A 26 -9.32 -12.14 1.13
C ALA A 26 -9.77 -10.75 1.62
N PRO A 27 -10.93 -10.27 1.17
CA PRO A 27 -11.22 -8.85 1.21
C PRO A 27 -11.84 -8.42 2.56
N LYS A 28 -12.34 -9.37 3.36
CA LYS A 28 -12.94 -9.14 4.69
C LYS A 28 -11.95 -8.54 5.69
N GLN A 29 -10.67 -8.92 5.62
CA GLN A 29 -9.63 -8.35 6.48
C GLN A 29 -9.43 -6.85 6.22
N PHE A 30 -9.60 -6.42 4.97
CA PHE A 30 -9.42 -5.03 4.55
C PHE A 30 -10.66 -4.19 4.84
N ASP A 31 -11.86 -4.74 4.67
CA ASP A 31 -13.11 -4.03 5.01
C ASP A 31 -13.12 -3.52 6.46
N ALA A 32 -12.61 -4.35 7.39
CA ALA A 32 -12.59 -4.04 8.81
C ALA A 32 -11.75 -2.78 9.13
N ILE A 33 -10.80 -2.43 8.26
CA ILE A 33 -9.90 -1.29 8.44
C ILE A 33 -10.30 -0.06 7.62
N VAL A 34 -11.28 -0.18 6.71
CA VAL A 34 -11.81 0.97 5.96
C VAL A 34 -12.46 1.96 6.94
N PRO A 35 -12.06 3.25 6.95
CA PRO A 35 -12.68 4.26 7.81
C PRO A 35 -14.19 4.36 7.58
N SER A 36 -14.97 4.43 8.67
CA SER A 36 -16.45 4.54 8.60
C SER A 36 -16.94 5.90 8.09
N ALA A 37 -16.05 6.89 8.00
CA ALA A 37 -16.35 8.21 7.45
C ALA A 37 -16.38 8.23 5.91
N LEU A 38 -15.87 7.19 5.24
CA LEU A 38 -15.90 7.12 3.78
C LEU A 38 -17.31 6.75 3.30
N PRO A 39 -17.85 7.43 2.28
CA PRO A 39 -19.17 7.13 1.74
C PRO A 39 -19.19 5.77 1.03
N GLY A 40 -20.33 5.09 1.02
CA GLY A 40 -20.49 3.78 0.37
C GLY A 40 -20.04 2.61 1.24
N SER A 41 -19.81 1.45 0.61
CA SER A 41 -19.50 0.22 1.34
C SER A 41 -17.99 0.06 1.56
N ALA A 42 -17.61 -0.56 2.69
CA ALA A 42 -16.21 -0.93 2.92
C ALA A 42 -15.66 -1.83 1.80
N ARG A 43 -16.50 -2.76 1.29
CA ARG A 43 -16.17 -3.66 0.18
C ARG A 43 -15.78 -2.89 -1.09
N PHE A 44 -16.48 -1.81 -1.40
CA PHE A 44 -16.15 -0.96 -2.55
C PHE A 44 -14.75 -0.35 -2.39
N TRP A 45 -14.45 0.27 -1.26
CA TRP A 45 -13.13 0.87 -0.99
C TRP A 45 -12.00 -0.17 -0.95
N THR A 46 -12.28 -1.37 -0.45
CA THR A 46 -11.34 -2.50 -0.49
C THR A 46 -10.96 -2.85 -1.93
N TYR A 47 -11.93 -3.02 -2.83
CA TYR A 47 -11.63 -3.31 -4.24
C TYR A 47 -11.02 -2.13 -4.99
N ALA A 48 -11.49 -0.91 -4.73
CA ALA A 48 -10.89 0.29 -5.32
C ALA A 48 -9.41 0.43 -4.94
N SER A 49 -9.07 0.18 -3.68
CA SER A 49 -7.68 0.14 -3.21
C SER A 49 -6.88 -0.96 -3.91
N GLY A 50 -7.45 -2.16 -4.07
CA GLY A 50 -6.83 -3.25 -4.82
C GLY A 50 -6.51 -2.88 -6.27
N VAL A 51 -7.43 -2.21 -6.97
CA VAL A 51 -7.19 -1.71 -8.35
C VAL A 51 -6.03 -0.70 -8.37
N VAL A 52 -6.03 0.25 -7.43
CA VAL A 52 -4.96 1.26 -7.32
C VAL A 52 -3.61 0.59 -7.08
N GLU A 53 -3.51 -0.36 -6.14
CA GLU A 53 -2.26 -1.07 -5.84
C GLU A 53 -1.73 -1.83 -7.05
N LEU A 54 -2.58 -2.55 -7.79
CA LEU A 54 -2.20 -3.26 -9.01
C LEU A 54 -1.75 -2.29 -10.12
N GLY A 55 -2.44 -1.16 -10.29
CA GLY A 55 -2.04 -0.11 -11.23
C GLY A 55 -0.67 0.48 -10.89
N LEU A 56 -0.43 0.78 -9.61
CA LEU A 56 0.87 1.27 -9.11
C LEU A 56 1.98 0.24 -9.32
N ALA A 57 1.71 -1.04 -9.10
CA ALA A 57 2.66 -2.11 -9.37
C ALA A 57 3.06 -2.16 -10.85
N GLY A 58 2.08 -2.02 -11.76
CA GLY A 58 2.33 -1.92 -13.20
C GLY A 58 3.20 -0.72 -13.57
N LEU A 59 2.91 0.46 -13.02
CA LEU A 59 3.70 1.68 -13.24
C LEU A 59 5.14 1.55 -12.73
N LEU A 60 5.37 0.83 -11.64
CA LEU A 60 6.70 0.59 -11.07
C LEU A 60 7.50 -0.49 -11.83
N ALA A 61 6.80 -1.43 -12.46
CA ALA A 61 7.43 -2.50 -13.25
C ALA A 61 8.12 -1.95 -14.51
N VAL A 62 7.53 -0.95 -15.17
CA VAL A 62 8.05 -0.37 -16.41
C VAL A 62 8.98 0.83 -16.11
N PRO A 63 10.27 0.79 -16.50
CA PRO A 63 11.23 1.86 -16.15
C PRO A 63 10.79 3.27 -16.57
N ARG A 64 10.15 3.40 -17.74
CA ARG A 64 9.69 4.69 -18.27
C ARG A 64 8.59 5.35 -17.44
N THR A 65 7.83 4.58 -16.65
CA THR A 65 6.70 5.08 -15.86
C THR A 65 6.99 5.18 -14.37
N ARG A 66 8.18 4.76 -13.92
CA ARG A 66 8.55 4.74 -12.49
C ARG A 66 8.51 6.09 -11.82
N TRP A 67 8.78 7.16 -12.56
CA TRP A 67 8.68 8.50 -12.00
C TRP A 67 7.25 8.82 -11.55
N VAL A 68 6.25 8.43 -12.35
CA VAL A 68 4.83 8.53 -12.02
C VAL A 68 4.48 7.53 -10.92
N GLY A 69 4.85 6.26 -11.11
CA GLY A 69 4.52 5.17 -10.19
C GLY A 69 5.04 5.41 -8.77
N GLY A 70 6.28 5.87 -8.63
CA GLY A 70 6.88 6.21 -7.33
C GLY A 70 6.20 7.40 -6.66
N THR A 71 5.83 8.44 -7.43
CA THR A 71 5.12 9.61 -6.90
C THR A 71 3.71 9.24 -6.41
N LEU A 72 2.96 8.50 -7.23
CA LEU A 72 1.61 8.06 -6.87
C LEU A 72 1.63 7.04 -5.73
N ALA A 73 2.62 6.13 -5.69
CA ALA A 73 2.76 5.19 -4.58
C ALA A 73 3.06 5.89 -3.26
N ALA A 74 3.92 6.92 -3.26
CA ALA A 74 4.18 7.74 -2.08
C ALA A 74 2.90 8.40 -1.57
N ALA A 75 2.13 9.03 -2.48
CA ALA A 75 0.86 9.65 -2.13
C ALA A 75 -0.17 8.63 -1.60
N PHE A 76 -0.27 7.48 -2.26
CA PHE A 76 -1.17 6.40 -1.86
C PHE A 76 -0.83 5.86 -0.46
N PHE A 77 0.45 5.63 -0.17
CA PHE A 77 0.87 5.20 1.16
C PHE A 77 0.41 6.19 2.24
N VAL A 78 0.59 7.49 2.03
CA VAL A 78 0.11 8.51 2.97
C VAL A 78 -1.43 8.45 3.09
N ALA A 79 -2.15 8.31 1.98
CA ALA A 79 -3.61 8.27 1.96
C ALA A 79 -4.20 7.08 2.73
N VAL A 80 -3.54 5.91 2.73
CA VAL A 80 -4.01 4.72 3.47
C VAL A 80 -3.60 4.71 4.95
N PHE A 81 -2.79 5.69 5.40
CA PHE A 81 -2.32 5.77 6.78
C PHE A 81 -3.44 5.79 7.84
N PRO A 82 -4.55 6.53 7.67
CA PRO A 82 -5.68 6.48 8.61
C PRO A 82 -6.28 5.07 8.76
N GLY A 83 -6.32 4.29 7.66
CA GLY A 83 -6.74 2.88 7.69
C GLY A 83 -5.78 2.02 8.52
N ASN A 84 -4.47 2.26 8.42
CA ASN A 84 -3.47 1.57 9.24
C ASN A 84 -3.62 1.92 10.73
N ILE A 85 -3.93 3.17 11.09
CA ILE A 85 -4.25 3.53 12.48
C ILE A 85 -5.49 2.77 12.96
N LYS A 86 -6.55 2.71 12.13
CA LYS A 86 -7.77 1.95 12.46
C LYS A 86 -7.46 0.47 12.67
N SER A 87 -6.54 -0.11 11.90
CA SER A 87 -6.13 -1.51 12.04
C SER A 87 -5.64 -1.86 13.45
N VAL A 88 -4.92 -0.95 14.12
CA VAL A 88 -4.46 -1.13 15.51
C VAL A 88 -5.63 -1.18 16.49
N LYS A 89 -6.68 -0.37 16.23
CA LYS A 89 -7.87 -0.28 17.08
C LYS A 89 -8.77 -1.51 16.96
N VAL A 90 -8.88 -2.09 15.76
CA VAL A 90 -9.78 -3.23 15.50
C VAL A 90 -9.11 -4.59 15.71
N ALA A 91 -7.78 -4.66 15.78
CA ALA A 91 -7.06 -5.91 16.01
C ALA A 91 -7.31 -6.47 17.42
N ARG A 92 -7.95 -7.64 17.48
CA ARG A 92 -8.29 -8.33 18.74
C ARG A 92 -7.20 -9.28 19.24
N HIS A 93 -6.46 -9.92 18.34
CA HIS A 93 -5.40 -10.86 18.70
C HIS A 93 -4.07 -10.11 18.95
N PRO A 94 -3.33 -10.39 20.05
CA PRO A 94 -2.08 -9.68 20.39
C PRO A 94 -1.06 -9.66 19.24
N ALA A 95 -0.87 -10.81 18.57
CA ALA A 95 0.06 -10.89 17.43
C ALA A 95 -0.38 -10.00 16.24
N LEU A 96 -1.68 -9.96 15.93
CA LEU A 96 -2.20 -9.12 14.86
C LEU A 96 -2.09 -7.63 15.21
N LYS A 97 -2.28 -7.29 16.49
CA LYS A 97 -2.10 -5.94 16.99
C LYS A 97 -0.63 -5.52 16.94
N ALA A 98 0.31 -6.40 17.27
CA ALA A 98 1.74 -6.14 17.14
C ALA A 98 2.12 -5.87 15.67
N VAL A 99 1.61 -6.66 14.72
CA VAL A 99 1.79 -6.42 13.28
C VAL A 99 1.19 -5.09 12.86
N ALA A 100 -0.03 -4.75 13.31
CA ALA A 100 -0.67 -3.47 13.01
C ALA A 100 0.13 -2.27 13.53
N VAL A 101 0.68 -2.38 14.75
CA VAL A 101 1.54 -1.34 15.34
C VAL A 101 2.84 -1.21 14.54
N ALA A 102 3.47 -2.33 14.16
CA ALA A 102 4.70 -2.33 13.36
C ALA A 102 4.50 -1.71 11.97
N ARG A 103 3.30 -1.79 11.39
CA ARG A 103 2.97 -1.16 10.10
C ARG A 103 3.01 0.37 10.16
N LEU A 104 2.76 0.99 11.31
CA LEU A 104 2.75 2.45 11.44
C LEU A 104 4.12 3.08 11.15
N PRO A 105 5.23 2.73 11.83
CA PRO A 105 6.54 3.26 11.50
C PRO A 105 7.05 2.77 10.13
N MET A 106 6.59 1.60 9.67
CA MET A 106 6.96 1.06 8.35
C MET A 106 6.47 1.90 7.17
N GLN A 107 5.55 2.83 7.37
CA GLN A 107 5.16 3.80 6.33
C GLN A 107 6.31 4.69 5.87
N VAL A 108 7.18 5.12 6.78
CA VAL A 108 8.32 5.98 6.45
C VAL A 108 9.25 5.32 5.42
N PRO A 109 9.75 4.08 5.64
CA PRO A 109 10.59 3.42 4.65
C PRO A 109 9.83 3.06 3.35
N LEU A 110 8.50 2.86 3.37
CA LEU A 110 7.72 2.64 2.15
C LEU A 110 7.65 3.90 1.29
N VAL A 111 7.35 5.06 1.89
CA VAL A 111 7.35 6.36 1.22
C VAL A 111 8.74 6.68 0.68
N ARG A 112 9.80 6.48 1.48
CA ARG A 112 11.19 6.70 1.03
C ARG A 112 11.57 5.79 -0.14
N GLN A 113 11.16 4.52 -0.13
CA GLN A 113 11.38 3.60 -1.25
C GLN A 113 10.62 4.04 -2.51
N ALA A 114 9.40 4.58 -2.35
CA ALA A 114 8.61 5.05 -3.48
C ALA A 114 9.27 6.28 -4.14
N LEU A 115 9.79 7.20 -3.32
CA LEU A 115 10.58 8.34 -3.80
C LEU A 115 11.90 7.90 -4.44
N ALA A 116 12.61 6.91 -3.89
CA ALA A 116 13.81 6.36 -4.52
C ALA A 116 13.51 5.63 -5.84
N ALA A 117 12.34 4.99 -5.95
CA ALA A 117 11.91 4.33 -7.18
C ALA A 117 11.59 5.35 -8.30
N ARG A 118 11.16 6.57 -7.96
CA ARG A 118 10.89 7.66 -8.91
C ARG A 118 12.15 8.05 -9.72
N GLU A 119 13.32 7.94 -9.12
CA GLU A 119 14.61 8.35 -9.69
C GLU A 119 15.32 7.25 -10.51
N GLY A 120 14.73 6.05 -10.59
CA GLY A 120 15.39 4.83 -11.10
C GLY A 120 14.82 4.29 -12.40
#